data_AF-A0A8X7MJ99-F1
#
_entry.id   AF-A0A8X7MJ99-F1
#
_cell.length_a   1.000
_cell.length_b   1.000
_cell.length_c   1.000
_cell.angle_alpha   90.00
_cell.angle_beta   90.00
_cell.angle_gamma   90.00
#
_symmetry.space_group_name_H-M   'P 1'
#
loop_
_entity.id
_entity.type
_entity.pdbx_description
1 polymer ?
#
loop_
_entity_poly.entity_id
_entity_poly.type
_entity_poly.pdbx_seq_one_letter_code
_entity_poly.pdbx_strand_id
1 'polypeptide(L)'
;MKLLALALAAVGLLANNAVDASNSHSKRSITARAASTVQLPGGSTVAIGTKRKETTFTTSSKDDSFIKSSVISILAPLPARANVTVPAECEYLSYLRYRHTSGPSKSMSADRVLSFMPGTLAGAASFDQMARNIIFESKKLGQNVEVWSLARRASCLTDTYGLLQGVQQKDAQVTVDYYYNNKTVNGKKFVGFLPNKDDRLDFLAYQGVDQTTKDWHDLILKEIPDQTFRTTKHYASGHSLGGLLTAYFANYDADGNIATTADAGFNQAAGFLAFDSVVRASTAANQSTDPFSSFAAANQSFANAQKARVAGTGARSLFTLLPIILTEDLAYYALTLGVIASTLPDAEVPASLKPRTIGVKTAVQASFSTDLVGYLVNGVSGLISWYDVRLTGRALLGALFGDRQQFIGALQVSVGFPNSTKGMIDKLFFAGSASAASGIGLLSLFDVTYPMACEKNYGKNSELYGWLNYDQIADDGSNVAKTQGGLGKPF
;
A
#
# COMPACT_ATOMS: atom_id res chain seq x y z
N MET A 1 31.76 5.84 -14.83
CA MET A 1 30.53 6.56 -15.27
C MET A 1 29.24 5.90 -14.81
N LYS A 2 28.94 4.63 -15.10
CA LYS A 2 27.69 3.96 -14.68
C LYS A 2 27.48 3.88 -13.15
N LEU A 3 28.53 3.52 -12.40
CA LEU A 3 28.54 3.58 -10.92
C LEU A 3 28.44 5.01 -10.36
N LEU A 4 28.98 5.99 -11.08
CA LEU A 4 28.94 7.41 -10.68
C LEU A 4 27.55 8.01 -10.93
N ALA A 5 26.85 7.59 -11.98
CA ALA A 5 25.46 7.96 -12.25
C ALA A 5 24.49 7.30 -11.25
N LEU A 6 24.72 6.04 -10.89
CA LEU A 6 23.98 5.39 -9.80
C LEU A 6 24.27 6.06 -8.45
N ALA A 7 25.53 6.41 -8.18
CA ALA A 7 25.91 7.13 -6.97
C ALA A 7 25.38 8.57 -6.97
N LEU A 8 25.27 9.27 -8.10
CA LEU A 8 24.68 10.61 -8.21
C LEU A 8 23.14 10.58 -8.15
N ALA A 9 22.50 9.54 -8.69
CA ALA A 9 21.07 9.30 -8.49
C ALA A 9 20.80 8.97 -7.02
N ALA A 10 21.58 8.08 -6.41
CA ALA A 10 21.51 7.80 -4.98
C ALA A 10 21.85 9.03 -4.14
N VAL A 11 22.87 9.83 -4.47
CA VAL A 11 23.25 11.06 -3.75
C VAL A 11 22.24 12.18 -3.98
N GLY A 12 21.57 12.28 -5.12
CA GLY A 12 20.43 13.17 -5.33
C GLY A 12 19.18 12.73 -4.56
N LEU A 13 19.03 11.42 -4.36
CA LEU A 13 18.04 10.75 -3.52
C LEU A 13 18.49 10.60 -2.05
N LEU A 14 19.66 11.13 -1.67
CA LEU A 14 20.23 11.11 -0.32
C LEU A 14 20.75 12.50 0.09
N ALA A 15 20.61 13.51 -0.78
CA ALA A 15 21.02 14.87 -0.50
C ALA A 15 20.17 15.41 0.64
N ASN A 16 20.84 15.64 1.77
CA ASN A 16 20.29 16.14 3.02
C ASN A 16 19.13 17.11 2.79
N ASN A 17 17.93 16.63 3.05
CA ASN A 17 16.83 17.48 3.42
C ASN A 17 16.23 16.84 4.65
N ALA A 18 16.41 17.54 5.78
CA ALA A 18 15.55 17.35 6.92
C ALA A 18 14.12 17.28 6.38
N VAL A 19 13.43 16.16 6.63
CA VAL A 19 11.97 16.18 6.63
C VAL A 19 11.64 17.40 7.48
N ASP A 20 11.08 18.44 6.86
CA ASP A 20 10.75 19.66 7.56
C ASP A 20 9.75 19.26 8.65
N ALA A 21 10.31 19.06 9.85
CA ALA A 21 9.59 18.71 11.05
C ALA A 21 8.82 19.92 11.59
N SER A 22 8.76 21.04 10.85
CA SER A 22 8.02 22.24 11.22
C SER A 22 6.53 22.01 11.48
N ASN A 23 5.96 20.88 11.03
CA ASN A 23 4.57 20.51 11.31
C ASN A 23 4.39 19.35 12.32
N SER A 24 5.47 18.80 12.89
CA SER A 24 5.37 17.83 13.99
C SER A 24 5.31 18.58 15.32
N HIS A 25 4.11 18.98 15.73
CA HIS A 25 3.86 19.35 17.13
C HIS A 25 3.80 18.09 18.00
N SER A 26 4.91 17.36 18.13
CA SER A 26 5.12 16.45 19.25
C SER A 26 5.80 17.20 20.39
N LYS A 27 4.98 17.92 21.15
CA LYS A 27 5.29 18.22 22.55
C LYS A 27 4.18 17.60 23.37
N ARG A 28 4.47 16.45 23.98
CA ARG A 28 3.79 15.89 25.18
C ARG A 28 2.43 16.54 25.46
N SER A 29 1.41 16.15 24.71
CA SER A 29 0.04 16.59 24.96
C SER A 29 -0.96 15.69 24.26
N ILE A 30 -0.86 14.38 24.48
CA ILE A 30 -2.09 13.70 24.89
C ILE A 30 -2.13 13.92 26.40
N THR A 31 -2.67 15.05 26.82
CA THR A 31 -3.35 15.08 28.11
C THR A 31 -4.32 13.91 28.07
N ALA A 32 -3.94 12.83 28.74
CA ALA A 32 -4.80 11.71 29.06
C ALA A 32 -5.96 12.23 29.92
N ARG A 33 -6.88 12.99 29.33
CA ARG A 33 -8.29 12.78 29.67
C ARG A 33 -8.54 11.37 29.20
N ALA A 34 -8.84 10.49 30.15
CA ALA A 34 -9.23 9.11 29.92
C ALA A 34 -10.22 9.05 28.75
N ALA A 35 -9.73 8.79 27.54
CA ALA A 35 -10.59 8.56 26.41
C ALA A 35 -11.31 7.26 26.75
N SER A 36 -12.61 7.32 26.99
CA SER A 36 -13.42 6.12 27.21
C SER A 36 -13.68 5.38 25.90
N THR A 37 -13.34 5.99 24.76
CA THR A 37 -13.60 5.49 23.42
C THR A 37 -12.36 5.54 22.52
N VAL A 38 -12.40 4.72 21.48
CA VAL A 38 -11.38 4.60 20.44
C VAL A 38 -12.05 4.58 19.07
N GLN A 39 -11.42 5.21 18.08
CA GLN A 39 -11.86 5.14 16.69
C GLN A 39 -11.18 3.95 15.99
N LEU A 40 -11.99 3.00 15.53
CA LEU A 40 -11.52 1.79 14.86
C LEU A 40 -11.53 1.93 13.34
N PRO A 41 -10.79 1.08 12.62
CA PRO A 41 -10.91 0.95 11.17
C PRO A 41 -12.38 0.81 10.72
N GLY A 42 -12.72 1.46 9.61
CA GLY A 42 -14.11 1.61 9.16
C GLY A 42 -14.85 2.80 9.77
N GLY A 43 -14.18 3.63 10.57
CA GLY A 43 -14.69 4.91 11.06
C GLY A 43 -15.57 4.83 12.30
N SER A 44 -15.81 3.63 12.85
CA SER A 44 -16.64 3.46 14.04
C SER A 44 -15.91 3.86 15.32
N THR A 45 -16.58 4.61 16.19
CA THR A 45 -16.11 4.88 17.55
C THR A 45 -16.75 3.89 18.52
N VAL A 46 -15.93 3.24 19.36
CA VAL A 46 -16.40 2.26 20.36
C VAL A 46 -15.77 2.53 21.72
N ALA A 47 -16.36 1.99 22.79
CA ALA A 47 -15.72 2.02 24.11
C ALA A 47 -14.42 1.20 24.10
N ILE A 48 -13.37 1.69 24.76
CA ILE A 48 -12.13 0.93 24.96
C ILE A 48 -12.46 -0.40 25.66
N GLY A 49 -11.85 -1.49 25.18
CA GLY A 49 -12.12 -2.83 25.71
C GLY A 49 -13.29 -3.56 25.03
N THR A 50 -13.99 -2.91 24.08
CA THR A 50 -14.97 -3.59 23.22
C THR A 50 -14.32 -4.79 22.55
N LYS A 51 -14.80 -6.01 22.80
CA LYS A 51 -14.14 -7.25 22.33
C LYS A 51 -14.16 -7.43 20.82
N ARG A 52 -15.28 -7.09 20.18
CA ARG A 52 -15.51 -7.24 18.74
C ARG A 52 -16.47 -6.16 18.26
N LYS A 53 -16.17 -5.55 17.12
CA LYS A 53 -17.06 -4.63 16.41
C LYS A 53 -17.10 -4.99 14.94
N GLU A 54 -18.30 -5.09 14.39
CA GLU A 54 -18.56 -5.17 12.96
C GLU A 54 -19.21 -3.84 12.52
N THR A 55 -18.64 -3.23 11.50
CA THR A 55 -19.08 -1.94 10.94
C THR A 55 -19.27 -2.13 9.45
N THR A 56 -20.43 -1.79 8.91
CA THR A 56 -20.70 -1.87 7.47
C THR A 56 -19.69 -1.05 6.70
N PHE A 57 -19.15 -1.61 5.63
CA PHE A 57 -18.25 -0.94 4.71
C PHE A 57 -18.94 -0.82 3.36
N THR A 58 -19.28 0.40 2.96
CA THR A 58 -19.95 0.67 1.68
C THR A 58 -18.94 1.13 0.65
N THR A 59 -19.05 0.65 -0.59
CA THR A 59 -18.25 1.15 -1.70
C THR A 59 -19.15 1.77 -2.76
N SER A 60 -18.56 2.29 -3.83
CA SER A 60 -19.31 2.70 -5.03
C SER A 60 -19.54 1.55 -6.01
N SER A 61 -19.23 0.30 -5.63
CA SER A 61 -19.39 -0.86 -6.51
C SER A 61 -20.87 -1.20 -6.69
N LYS A 62 -21.26 -1.51 -7.93
CA LYS A 62 -22.60 -2.02 -8.26
C LYS A 62 -22.87 -3.39 -7.63
N ASP A 63 -21.81 -4.10 -7.26
CA ASP A 63 -21.88 -5.43 -6.68
C ASP A 63 -22.38 -5.43 -5.23
N ASP A 64 -22.48 -4.26 -4.58
CA ASP A 64 -23.06 -4.13 -3.22
C ASP A 64 -24.54 -4.58 -3.17
N SER A 65 -25.19 -4.77 -4.33
CA SER A 65 -26.51 -5.41 -4.45
C SER A 65 -26.51 -6.90 -4.11
N PHE A 66 -25.39 -7.61 -4.30
CA PHE A 66 -25.25 -9.04 -4.02
C PHE A 66 -24.08 -9.39 -3.08
N ILE A 67 -23.23 -8.42 -2.74
CA ILE A 67 -22.14 -8.54 -1.77
C ILE A 67 -22.41 -7.66 -0.55
N LYS A 68 -22.24 -8.22 0.64
CA LYS A 68 -22.14 -7.47 1.90
C LYS A 68 -20.68 -7.34 2.29
N SER A 69 -20.26 -6.11 2.56
CA SER A 69 -18.91 -5.78 2.98
C SER A 69 -18.94 -5.15 4.38
N SER A 70 -18.06 -5.57 5.27
CA SER A 70 -17.92 -5.00 6.61
C SER A 70 -16.47 -4.96 7.07
N VAL A 71 -16.11 -3.97 7.89
CA VAL A 71 -14.88 -3.99 8.67
C VAL A 71 -15.17 -4.70 9.99
N ILE A 72 -14.41 -5.73 10.28
CA ILE A 72 -14.41 -6.40 11.58
C ILE A 72 -13.18 -5.91 12.34
N SER A 73 -13.36 -5.59 13.62
CA SER A 73 -12.28 -5.23 14.54
C SER A 73 -12.41 -6.03 15.83
N ILE A 74 -11.33 -6.66 16.27
CA ILE A 74 -11.28 -7.59 17.39
C ILE A 74 -10.19 -7.16 18.34
N LEU A 75 -10.51 -7.02 19.62
CA LEU A 75 -9.53 -6.69 20.64
C LEU A 75 -8.52 -7.84 20.77
N ALA A 76 -7.25 -7.54 20.56
CA ALA A 76 -6.14 -8.47 20.67
C ALA A 76 -4.90 -7.69 21.13
N PRO A 77 -4.81 -7.41 22.44
CA PRO A 77 -3.78 -6.52 22.96
C PRO A 77 -2.38 -7.08 22.71
N LEU A 78 -1.45 -6.20 22.39
CA LEU A 78 -0.04 -6.56 22.30
C LEU A 78 0.53 -6.87 23.70
N PRO A 79 1.59 -7.70 23.80
CA PRO A 79 2.29 -7.90 25.06
C PRO A 79 2.80 -6.57 25.62
N ALA A 80 2.60 -6.35 26.92
CA ALA A 80 3.14 -5.17 27.60
C ALA A 80 4.68 -5.18 27.52
N ARG A 81 5.27 -4.05 27.12
CA ARG A 81 6.72 -3.86 27.04
C ARG A 81 7.09 -2.55 27.72
N ALA A 82 8.16 -2.57 28.50
CA ALA A 82 8.67 -1.38 29.16
C ALA A 82 9.02 -0.31 28.11
N ASN A 83 8.60 0.94 28.36
CA ASN A 83 8.87 2.09 27.50
C ASN A 83 8.35 1.96 26.05
N VAL A 84 7.31 1.15 25.83
CA VAL A 84 6.63 1.08 24.53
C VAL A 84 5.20 1.56 24.72
N THR A 85 4.82 2.59 23.97
CA THR A 85 3.43 3.04 23.90
C THR A 85 2.75 2.39 22.71
N VAL A 86 1.58 1.77 22.95
CA VAL A 86 0.70 1.25 21.92
C VAL A 86 -0.55 2.13 21.90
N PRO A 87 -0.88 2.80 20.78
CA PRO A 87 -2.13 3.52 20.66
C PRO A 87 -3.33 2.57 20.85
N ALA A 88 -4.41 3.03 21.49
CA ALA A 88 -5.53 2.17 21.84
C ALA A 88 -6.18 1.51 20.61
N GLU A 89 -6.20 2.20 19.48
CA GLU A 89 -6.68 1.71 18.18
C GLU A 89 -5.81 0.57 17.62
N CYS A 90 -4.53 0.52 18.01
CA CYS A 90 -3.57 -0.50 17.58
C CYS A 90 -3.61 -1.76 18.45
N GLU A 91 -4.39 -1.77 19.54
CA GLU A 91 -4.69 -2.97 20.33
C GLU A 91 -5.73 -3.88 19.64
N TYR A 92 -6.26 -3.45 18.50
CA TYR A 92 -7.24 -4.17 17.71
C TYR A 92 -6.61 -4.78 16.46
N LEU A 93 -7.07 -5.99 16.12
CA LEU A 93 -6.87 -6.60 14.82
C LEU A 93 -8.10 -6.35 13.97
N SER A 94 -7.89 -6.08 12.67
CA SER A 94 -9.00 -5.77 11.77
C SER A 94 -8.87 -6.47 10.43
N TYR A 95 -10.02 -6.72 9.81
CA TYR A 95 -10.10 -7.24 8.45
C TYR A 95 -11.36 -6.74 7.74
N LEU A 96 -11.30 -6.65 6.42
CA LEU A 96 -12.48 -6.48 5.56
C LEU A 96 -13.09 -7.85 5.29
N ARG A 97 -14.36 -8.01 5.63
CA ARG A 97 -15.15 -9.21 5.42
C ARG A 97 -16.08 -8.99 4.24
N TYR A 98 -16.04 -9.92 3.30
CA TYR A 98 -16.91 -9.99 2.14
C TYR A 98 -17.70 -11.28 2.18
N ARG A 99 -19.02 -11.19 1.90
CA ARG A 99 -19.90 -12.35 1.79
C ARG A 99 -21.07 -12.06 0.87
N HIS A 100 -21.67 -13.09 0.30
CA HIS A 100 -22.90 -12.94 -0.48
C HIS A 100 -24.05 -12.41 0.41
N THR A 101 -24.96 -11.58 -0.14
CA THR A 101 -26.08 -10.98 0.62
C THR A 101 -27.02 -12.01 1.22
N SER A 102 -27.22 -13.14 0.51
CA SER A 102 -27.97 -14.32 0.95
C SER A 102 -27.12 -15.40 1.65
N GLY A 103 -25.82 -15.15 1.81
CA GLY A 103 -24.94 -16.03 2.60
C GLY A 103 -25.19 -15.88 4.10
N PRO A 104 -24.69 -16.82 4.91
CA PRO A 104 -24.87 -16.80 6.37
C PRO A 104 -24.27 -15.54 7.00
N SER A 105 -24.80 -15.13 8.15
CA SER A 105 -24.27 -14.01 8.92
C SER A 105 -23.07 -14.42 9.79
N LYS A 106 -22.96 -15.70 10.17
CA LYS A 106 -21.85 -16.28 10.93
C LYS A 106 -20.88 -16.98 9.98
N SER A 107 -19.60 -16.66 10.07
CA SER A 107 -18.57 -17.24 9.21
C SER A 107 -18.40 -18.74 9.38
N MET A 108 -18.59 -19.25 10.61
CA MET A 108 -18.63 -20.68 10.92
C MET A 108 -19.75 -21.47 10.20
N SER A 109 -20.71 -20.79 9.60
CA SER A 109 -21.78 -21.40 8.80
C SER A 109 -21.53 -21.27 7.30
N ALA A 110 -20.46 -20.58 6.87
CA ALA A 110 -20.06 -20.50 5.48
C ALA A 110 -19.54 -21.86 5.00
N ASP A 111 -19.62 -22.08 3.68
CA ASP A 111 -19.08 -23.28 3.07
C ASP A 111 -17.55 -23.26 3.16
N ARG A 112 -16.94 -22.10 2.93
CA ARG A 112 -15.50 -21.84 3.09
C ARG A 112 -15.24 -20.41 3.55
N VAL A 113 -14.10 -20.22 4.22
CA VAL A 113 -13.56 -18.89 4.56
C VAL A 113 -12.14 -18.80 4.00
N LEU A 114 -11.85 -17.76 3.22
CA LEU A 114 -10.52 -17.49 2.73
C LEU A 114 -9.98 -16.24 3.42
N SER A 115 -8.86 -16.35 4.14
CA SER A 115 -8.16 -15.20 4.73
C SER A 115 -6.98 -14.78 3.85
N PHE A 116 -6.83 -13.47 3.61
CA PHE A 116 -5.88 -12.90 2.68
C PHE A 116 -5.00 -11.85 3.35
N MET A 117 -3.68 -12.07 3.30
CA MET A 117 -2.68 -11.10 3.71
C MET A 117 -2.25 -10.21 2.51
N PRO A 118 -2.33 -8.87 2.63
CA PRO A 118 -1.89 -7.97 1.56
C PRO A 118 -0.36 -7.90 1.42
N GLY A 119 0.08 -7.49 0.22
CA GLY A 119 1.47 -7.21 -0.09
C GLY A 119 2.03 -5.95 0.60
N THR A 120 3.31 -5.66 0.37
CA THR A 120 4.11 -4.67 1.12
C THR A 120 3.48 -3.28 1.24
N LEU A 121 3.03 -2.69 0.13
CA LEU A 121 2.44 -1.35 0.07
C LEU A 121 0.90 -1.38 -0.02
N ALA A 122 0.31 -2.58 -0.07
CA ALA A 122 -1.13 -2.77 -0.19
C ALA A 122 -1.82 -2.72 1.18
N GLY A 123 -3.12 -2.46 1.17
CA GLY A 123 -3.98 -2.55 2.36
C GLY A 123 -5.07 -3.61 2.18
N ALA A 124 -5.91 -3.79 3.18
CA ALA A 124 -7.02 -4.75 3.11
C ALA A 124 -7.94 -4.47 1.89
N ALA A 125 -8.18 -3.20 1.57
CA ALA A 125 -9.04 -2.81 0.44
C ALA A 125 -8.49 -3.21 -0.94
N SER A 126 -7.20 -3.54 -1.05
CA SER A 126 -6.60 -3.96 -2.33
C SER A 126 -7.17 -5.27 -2.88
N PHE A 127 -7.86 -6.06 -2.05
CA PHE A 127 -8.51 -7.31 -2.47
C PHE A 127 -10.02 -7.17 -2.76
N ASP A 128 -10.59 -5.96 -2.73
CA ASP A 128 -12.05 -5.75 -2.89
C ASP A 128 -12.61 -6.43 -4.15
N GLN A 129 -12.02 -6.16 -5.31
CA GLN A 129 -12.51 -6.73 -6.58
C GLN A 129 -12.31 -8.24 -6.67
N MET A 130 -11.17 -8.73 -6.18
CA MET A 130 -10.90 -10.17 -6.16
C MET A 130 -11.89 -10.90 -5.23
N ALA A 131 -12.18 -10.34 -4.06
CA ALA A 131 -13.12 -10.90 -3.10
C ALA A 131 -14.54 -11.00 -3.71
N ARG A 132 -15.00 -9.94 -4.38
CA ARG A 132 -16.30 -9.91 -5.07
C ARG A 132 -16.39 -10.99 -6.14
N ASN A 133 -15.37 -11.11 -6.98
CA ASN A 133 -15.31 -12.14 -8.03
C ASN A 133 -15.31 -13.56 -7.46
N ILE A 134 -14.51 -13.83 -6.41
CA ILE A 134 -14.51 -15.14 -5.74
C ILE A 134 -15.90 -15.49 -5.22
N ILE A 135 -16.58 -14.56 -4.56
CA ILE A 135 -17.91 -14.81 -3.99
C ILE A 135 -18.94 -15.01 -5.09
N PHE A 136 -18.89 -14.19 -6.15
CA PHE A 136 -19.78 -14.29 -7.30
C PHE A 136 -19.66 -15.66 -7.98
N GLU A 137 -18.45 -16.09 -8.33
CA GLU A 137 -18.20 -17.39 -8.96
C GLU A 137 -18.55 -18.56 -8.02
N SER A 138 -18.20 -18.46 -6.74
CA SER A 138 -18.58 -19.48 -5.75
C SER A 138 -20.10 -19.63 -5.61
N LYS A 139 -20.84 -18.51 -5.69
CA LYS A 139 -22.30 -18.54 -5.58
C LYS A 139 -22.96 -19.23 -6.76
N LYS A 140 -22.41 -19.09 -7.98
CA LYS A 140 -22.88 -19.85 -9.16
C LYS A 140 -22.73 -21.35 -8.97
N LEU A 141 -21.74 -21.79 -8.18
CA LEU A 141 -21.53 -23.19 -7.81
C LEU A 141 -22.39 -23.64 -6.61
N GLY A 142 -23.33 -22.80 -6.15
CA GLY A 142 -24.19 -23.09 -5.00
C GLY A 142 -23.51 -22.92 -3.64
N GLN A 143 -22.29 -22.38 -3.60
CA GLN A 143 -21.51 -22.24 -2.37
C GLN A 143 -21.58 -20.82 -1.80
N ASN A 144 -21.64 -20.72 -0.48
CA ASN A 144 -21.53 -19.47 0.26
C ASN A 144 -20.12 -19.34 0.83
N VAL A 145 -19.23 -18.73 0.06
CA VAL A 145 -17.85 -18.45 0.45
C VAL A 145 -17.76 -17.07 1.09
N GLU A 146 -16.94 -16.94 2.13
CA GLU A 146 -16.52 -15.65 2.68
C GLU A 146 -15.05 -15.39 2.37
N VAL A 147 -14.74 -14.11 2.12
CA VAL A 147 -13.36 -13.64 1.92
C VAL A 147 -13.05 -12.60 2.98
N TRP A 148 -11.94 -12.81 3.69
CA TRP A 148 -11.43 -11.93 4.73
C TRP A 148 -10.11 -11.34 4.26
N SER A 149 -10.07 -10.03 4.04
CA SER A 149 -8.84 -9.32 3.69
C SER A 149 -8.27 -8.63 4.93
N LEU A 150 -7.12 -9.10 5.40
CA LEU A 150 -6.55 -8.66 6.67
C LEU A 150 -5.93 -7.27 6.55
N ALA A 151 -6.15 -6.45 7.57
CA ALA A 151 -5.36 -5.25 7.79
C ALA A 151 -4.19 -5.60 8.72
N ARG A 152 -2.95 -5.36 8.28
CA ARG A 152 -1.79 -5.42 9.19
C ARG A 152 -2.02 -4.44 10.32
N ARG A 153 -1.65 -4.80 11.55
CA ARG A 153 -1.92 -4.01 12.76
C ARG A 153 -1.52 -2.54 12.62
N ALA A 154 -0.36 -2.26 12.00
CA ALA A 154 0.10 -0.90 11.73
C ALA A 154 -0.88 -0.01 10.94
N SER A 155 -1.86 -0.60 10.25
CA SER A 155 -2.95 0.14 9.57
C SER A 155 -3.82 0.94 10.54
N CYS A 156 -3.79 0.65 11.84
CA CYS A 156 -4.43 1.47 12.88
C CYS A 156 -3.96 2.93 12.87
N LEU A 157 -2.72 3.19 12.42
CA LEU A 157 -2.11 4.52 12.36
C LEU A 157 -2.53 5.31 11.11
N THR A 158 -3.20 4.67 10.16
CA THR A 158 -3.61 5.32 8.91
C THR A 158 -4.85 6.16 9.13
N ASP A 159 -4.73 7.49 9.02
CA ASP A 159 -5.88 8.39 9.02
C ASP A 159 -6.52 8.39 7.63
N THR A 160 -7.71 7.81 7.48
CA THR A 160 -8.46 7.82 6.21
C THR A 160 -9.51 8.93 6.15
N TYR A 161 -9.59 9.80 7.16
CA TYR A 161 -10.68 10.75 7.32
C TYR A 161 -10.80 11.73 6.16
N GLY A 162 -9.70 12.38 5.77
CA GLY A 162 -9.70 13.35 4.67
C GLY A 162 -10.15 12.71 3.35
N LEU A 163 -9.74 11.46 3.09
CA LEU A 163 -10.15 10.69 1.91
C LEU A 163 -11.65 10.42 1.92
N LEU A 164 -12.17 9.92 3.04
CA LEU A 164 -13.60 9.61 3.19
C LEU A 164 -14.45 10.88 3.04
N GLN A 165 -14.01 12.00 3.58
CA GLN A 165 -14.69 13.29 3.43
C GLN A 165 -14.68 13.78 1.98
N GLY A 166 -13.54 13.70 1.29
CA GLY A 166 -13.47 14.09 -0.12
C GLY A 166 -14.35 13.22 -1.03
N VAL A 167 -14.43 11.92 -0.79
CA VAL A 167 -15.35 11.02 -1.52
C VAL A 167 -16.81 11.36 -1.20
N GLN A 168 -17.15 11.53 0.08
CA GLN A 168 -18.52 11.82 0.52
C GLN A 168 -19.03 13.16 -0.06
N GLN A 169 -18.17 14.19 -0.07
CA GLN A 169 -18.50 15.53 -0.54
C GLN A 169 -18.32 15.67 -2.06
N LYS A 170 -17.75 14.65 -2.72
CA LYS A 170 -17.34 14.67 -4.13
C LYS A 170 -16.42 15.86 -4.45
N ASP A 171 -15.52 16.17 -3.52
CA ASP A 171 -14.59 17.28 -3.61
C ASP A 171 -13.18 16.84 -3.18
N ALA A 172 -12.27 16.73 -4.14
CA ALA A 172 -10.89 16.37 -3.88
C ALA A 172 -10.11 17.48 -3.13
N GLN A 173 -10.57 18.73 -3.16
CA GLN A 173 -9.93 19.82 -2.43
C GLN A 173 -10.02 19.60 -0.92
N VAL A 174 -11.12 19.02 -0.43
CA VAL A 174 -11.30 18.65 0.97
C VAL A 174 -10.19 17.70 1.43
N THR A 175 -9.88 16.68 0.63
CA THR A 175 -8.80 15.73 0.90
C THR A 175 -7.44 16.43 0.94
N VAL A 176 -7.15 17.25 -0.07
CA VAL A 176 -5.86 17.95 -0.16
C VAL A 176 -5.69 18.96 0.98
N ASP A 177 -6.76 19.66 1.32
CA ASP A 177 -6.80 20.65 2.39
C ASP A 177 -6.52 20.03 3.75
N TYR A 178 -7.08 18.84 4.00
CA TYR A 178 -6.89 18.09 5.24
C TYR A 178 -5.45 17.60 5.40
N TYR A 179 -4.86 16.96 4.39
CA TYR A 179 -3.54 16.33 4.53
C TYR A 179 -2.36 17.28 4.25
N TYR A 180 -2.50 18.23 3.32
CA TYR A 180 -1.37 19.02 2.81
C TYR A 180 -1.46 20.51 3.13
N ASN A 181 -2.66 21.07 3.33
CA ASN A 181 -2.83 22.51 3.60
C ASN A 181 -3.17 22.82 5.07
N ASN A 182 -3.02 21.84 5.98
CA ASN A 182 -3.20 22.01 7.42
C ASN A 182 -4.60 22.53 7.83
N LYS A 183 -5.62 22.34 6.97
CA LYS A 183 -6.98 22.80 7.25
C LYS A 183 -7.73 21.80 8.12
N THR A 184 -8.64 22.33 8.93
CA THR A 184 -9.62 21.53 9.67
C THR A 184 -10.79 21.19 8.74
N VAL A 185 -11.18 19.91 8.69
CA VAL A 185 -12.37 19.44 7.98
C VAL A 185 -13.33 18.90 9.02
N ASN A 186 -14.55 19.46 9.08
CA ASN A 186 -15.61 19.03 10.00
C ASN A 186 -15.13 18.87 11.46
N GLY A 187 -14.31 19.82 11.93
CA GLY A 187 -13.77 19.85 13.30
C GLY A 187 -12.57 18.93 13.54
N LYS A 188 -12.19 18.07 12.59
CA LYS A 188 -10.99 17.22 12.69
C LYS A 188 -9.82 17.85 11.92
N LYS A 189 -8.62 17.71 12.48
CA LYS A 189 -7.37 18.16 11.88
C LYS A 189 -6.43 16.97 11.71
N PHE A 190 -5.74 16.90 10.57
CA PHE A 190 -4.70 15.88 10.37
C PHE A 190 -3.56 16.10 11.36
N VAL A 191 -3.11 15.02 11.99
CA VAL A 191 -2.04 15.07 13.01
C VAL A 191 -0.64 15.21 12.39
N GLY A 192 -0.55 15.19 11.06
CA GLY A 192 0.70 15.22 10.30
C GLY A 192 1.27 13.83 10.02
N PHE A 193 2.27 13.79 9.15
CA PHE A 193 3.07 12.59 8.88
C PHE A 193 4.01 12.32 10.07
N LEU A 194 4.07 11.08 10.52
CA LEU A 194 4.70 10.75 11.81
C LEU A 194 6.21 10.54 11.60
N PRO A 195 7.08 11.35 12.25
CA PRO A 195 8.51 11.10 12.16
C PRO A 195 8.88 9.81 12.90
N ASN A 196 9.95 9.13 12.48
CA ASN A 196 10.38 7.85 13.07
C ASN A 196 10.54 7.85 14.60
N LYS A 197 10.86 9.01 15.18
CA LYS A 197 11.05 9.23 16.63
C LYS A 197 9.75 9.50 17.40
N ASP A 198 8.61 9.57 16.72
CA ASP A 198 7.30 9.72 17.35
C ASP A 198 6.98 8.46 18.19
N ASP A 199 6.55 8.66 19.43
CA ASP A 199 6.31 7.58 20.40
C ASP A 199 5.13 6.68 20.00
N ARG A 200 4.17 7.22 19.21
CA ARG A 200 3.08 6.44 18.61
C ARG A 200 3.60 5.35 17.65
N LEU A 201 4.85 5.45 17.19
CA LEU A 201 5.49 4.46 16.33
C LEU A 201 6.33 3.44 17.12
N ASP A 202 6.51 3.57 18.43
CA ASP A 202 7.43 2.72 19.21
C ASP A 202 7.11 1.23 19.07
N PHE A 203 5.83 0.87 19.08
CA PHE A 203 5.40 -0.52 18.95
C PHE A 203 5.75 -1.14 17.59
N LEU A 204 5.92 -0.33 16.53
CA LEU A 204 6.29 -0.80 15.20
C LEU A 204 7.67 -1.48 15.18
N ALA A 205 8.55 -1.14 16.13
CA ALA A 205 9.82 -1.86 16.28
C ALA A 205 9.61 -3.37 16.49
N TYR A 206 8.46 -3.79 17.00
CA TYR A 206 8.13 -5.19 17.27
C TYR A 206 7.13 -5.78 16.27
N GLN A 207 6.68 -5.01 15.27
CA GLN A 207 5.77 -5.46 14.21
C GLN A 207 6.54 -6.12 13.06
N GLY A 208 7.25 -7.20 13.38
CA GLY A 208 7.96 -8.05 12.42
C GLY A 208 7.11 -9.20 11.89
N VAL A 209 7.77 -10.15 11.21
CA VAL A 209 7.14 -11.38 10.70
C VAL A 209 6.46 -12.16 11.83
N ASP A 210 7.16 -12.38 12.95
CA ASP A 210 6.63 -13.10 14.12
C ASP A 210 5.31 -12.52 14.62
N GLN A 211 5.30 -11.23 14.98
CA GLN A 211 4.08 -10.58 15.48
C GLN A 211 2.97 -10.52 14.41
N THR A 212 3.31 -10.30 13.14
CA THR A 212 2.32 -10.28 12.05
C THR A 212 1.66 -11.65 11.85
N THR A 213 2.45 -12.72 11.94
CA THR A 213 1.96 -14.09 11.85
C THR A 213 1.11 -14.45 13.06
N LYS A 214 1.56 -14.10 14.27
CA LYS A 214 0.80 -14.27 15.50
C LYS A 214 -0.55 -13.54 15.45
N ASP A 215 -0.56 -12.30 14.96
CA ASP A 215 -1.77 -11.51 14.78
C ASP A 215 -2.77 -12.21 13.86
N TRP A 216 -2.30 -12.74 12.72
CA TRP A 216 -3.15 -13.51 11.82
C TRP A 216 -3.68 -14.78 12.50
N HIS A 217 -2.81 -15.54 13.18
CA HIS A 217 -3.18 -16.75 13.91
C HIS A 217 -4.25 -16.47 14.99
N ASP A 218 -4.02 -15.48 15.85
CA ASP A 218 -4.93 -15.10 16.92
C ASP A 218 -6.29 -14.60 16.38
N LEU A 219 -6.29 -13.91 15.22
CA LEU A 219 -7.52 -13.49 14.54
C LEU A 219 -8.34 -14.72 14.09
N ILE A 220 -7.70 -15.68 13.43
CA ILE A 220 -8.38 -16.90 12.95
C ILE A 220 -8.95 -17.69 14.12
N LEU A 221 -8.19 -17.89 15.21
CA LEU A 221 -8.68 -18.61 16.38
C LEU A 221 -9.89 -17.92 17.05
N LYS A 222 -9.93 -16.60 17.06
CA LYS A 222 -11.02 -15.84 17.67
C LYS A 222 -12.32 -15.89 16.86
N GLU A 223 -12.24 -15.80 15.53
CA GLU A 223 -13.45 -15.80 14.68
C GLU A 223 -13.88 -17.22 14.25
N ILE A 224 -12.94 -18.17 14.18
CA ILE A 224 -13.16 -19.57 13.79
C ILE A 224 -12.61 -20.49 14.89
N PRO A 225 -13.25 -20.58 16.07
CA PRO A 225 -12.70 -21.31 17.22
C PRO A 225 -12.68 -22.84 17.02
N ASP A 226 -13.51 -23.39 16.14
CA ASP A 226 -13.53 -24.83 15.82
C ASP A 226 -12.38 -25.20 14.86
N GLN A 227 -11.47 -26.03 15.36
CA GLN A 227 -10.35 -26.51 14.58
C GLN A 227 -10.76 -27.37 13.39
N THR A 228 -11.84 -28.15 13.51
CA THR A 228 -12.31 -28.98 12.39
C THR A 228 -12.73 -28.11 11.23
N PHE A 229 -13.42 -27.00 11.49
CA PHE A 229 -13.71 -26.02 10.45
C PHE A 229 -12.43 -25.44 9.86
N ARG A 230 -11.46 -25.06 10.71
CA ARG A 230 -10.19 -24.50 10.23
C ARG A 230 -9.45 -25.46 9.29
N THR A 231 -9.29 -26.72 9.66
CA THR A 231 -8.56 -27.73 8.88
C THR A 231 -9.30 -28.24 7.65
N THR A 232 -10.60 -27.98 7.51
CA THR A 232 -11.41 -28.48 6.38
C THR A 232 -12.04 -27.40 5.50
N LYS A 233 -12.16 -26.17 6.00
CA LYS A 233 -12.90 -25.08 5.34
C LYS A 233 -12.23 -23.71 5.33
N HIS A 234 -11.18 -23.49 6.12
CA HIS A 234 -10.43 -22.23 6.10
C HIS A 234 -9.22 -22.34 5.15
N TYR A 235 -9.02 -21.36 4.27
CA TYR A 235 -7.81 -21.26 3.47
C TYR A 235 -7.05 -19.98 3.82
N ALA A 236 -5.75 -20.10 4.07
CA ALA A 236 -4.88 -18.96 4.28
C ALA A 236 -4.18 -18.58 2.96
N SER A 237 -4.14 -17.29 2.65
CA SER A 237 -3.71 -16.81 1.35
C SER A 237 -3.03 -15.45 1.45
N GLY A 238 -2.29 -15.07 0.41
CA GLY A 238 -1.75 -13.71 0.32
C GLY A 238 -1.14 -13.37 -1.03
N HIS A 239 -0.91 -12.08 -1.25
CA HIS A 239 -0.31 -11.54 -2.47
C HIS A 239 1.10 -11.00 -2.18
N SER A 240 2.08 -11.28 -3.05
CA SER A 240 3.47 -10.80 -2.91
C SER A 240 4.01 -11.14 -1.51
N LEU A 241 4.45 -10.15 -0.71
CA LEU A 241 4.84 -10.34 0.70
C LEU A 241 3.79 -11.14 1.50
N GLY A 242 2.50 -10.94 1.23
CA GLY A 242 1.43 -11.68 1.86
C GLY A 242 1.50 -13.18 1.60
N GLY A 243 1.91 -13.62 0.40
CA GLY A 243 2.11 -15.04 0.10
C GLY A 243 3.29 -15.65 0.86
N LEU A 244 4.36 -14.87 1.05
CA LEU A 244 5.47 -15.28 1.92
C LEU A 244 5.02 -15.38 3.39
N LEU A 245 4.22 -14.42 3.87
CA LEU A 245 3.61 -14.47 5.19
C LEU A 245 2.66 -15.66 5.34
N THR A 246 1.98 -16.10 4.28
CA THR A 246 1.22 -17.36 4.29
C THR A 246 2.11 -18.57 4.58
N ALA A 247 3.34 -18.59 4.05
CA ALA A 247 4.30 -19.64 4.35
C ALA A 247 4.75 -19.59 5.82
N TYR A 248 5.00 -18.40 6.36
CA TYR A 248 5.30 -18.25 7.79
C TYR A 248 4.12 -18.66 8.66
N PHE A 249 2.89 -18.31 8.27
CA PHE A 249 1.68 -18.78 8.94
C PHE A 249 1.59 -20.29 8.94
N ALA A 250 1.80 -20.96 7.80
CA ALA A 250 1.74 -22.42 7.70
C ALA A 250 2.76 -23.14 8.61
N ASN A 251 3.93 -22.53 8.83
CA ASN A 251 5.01 -23.07 9.67
C ASN A 251 5.01 -22.50 11.09
N TYR A 252 4.03 -21.66 11.45
CA TYR A 252 3.97 -21.06 12.77
C TYR A 252 3.64 -22.13 13.81
N ASP A 253 4.35 -22.08 14.94
CA ASP A 253 4.13 -22.92 16.10
C ASP A 253 3.91 -21.96 17.28
N ALA A 254 2.69 -21.93 17.82
CA ALA A 254 2.26 -20.83 18.69
C ALA A 254 2.78 -21.02 20.13
N ASP A 255 2.96 -22.26 20.57
CA ASP A 255 3.56 -22.62 21.85
C ASP A 255 5.06 -23.00 21.73
N GLY A 256 5.55 -23.22 20.50
CA GLY A 256 6.96 -23.52 20.23
C GLY A 256 7.37 -24.93 20.63
N ASN A 257 6.40 -25.80 20.91
CA ASN A 257 6.62 -27.17 21.33
C ASN A 257 6.29 -28.12 20.17
N ILE A 258 7.35 -28.67 19.56
CA ILE A 258 7.25 -29.62 18.45
C ILE A 258 6.46 -30.90 18.74
N ALA A 259 6.17 -31.21 20.01
CA ALA A 259 5.34 -32.36 20.40
C ALA A 259 3.84 -32.06 20.33
N THR A 260 3.44 -30.78 20.31
CA THR A 260 2.08 -30.30 20.13
C THR A 260 1.92 -29.76 18.71
N THR A 261 0.79 -30.06 18.09
CA THR A 261 0.51 -29.59 16.72
C THR A 261 -0.88 -28.98 16.59
N ALA A 262 -1.66 -28.94 17.67
CA ALA A 262 -3.03 -28.44 17.64
C ALA A 262 -3.09 -26.92 17.39
N ASP A 263 -2.03 -26.19 17.68
CA ASP A 263 -1.83 -24.76 17.46
C ASP A 263 -0.90 -24.47 16.28
N ALA A 264 -0.23 -25.49 15.73
CA ALA A 264 0.61 -25.34 14.55
C ALA A 264 -0.21 -24.84 13.36
N GLY A 265 0.36 -23.91 12.59
CA GLY A 265 -0.30 -23.19 11.52
C GLY A 265 -0.84 -24.07 10.39
N PHE A 266 -0.14 -25.15 10.05
CA PHE A 266 -0.61 -26.15 9.09
C PHE A 266 -1.88 -26.88 9.56
N ASN A 267 -2.14 -26.90 10.87
CA ASN A 267 -3.36 -27.42 11.48
C ASN A 267 -4.40 -26.32 11.76
N GLN A 268 -4.22 -25.10 11.22
CA GLN A 268 -5.19 -24.00 11.28
C GLN A 268 -5.79 -23.64 9.92
N ALA A 269 -5.50 -24.38 8.86
CA ALA A 269 -6.07 -24.16 7.53
C ALA A 269 -6.16 -25.47 6.73
N ALA A 270 -7.15 -25.56 5.86
CA ALA A 270 -7.36 -26.63 4.87
C ALA A 270 -6.42 -26.51 3.66
N GLY A 271 -5.83 -25.33 3.44
CA GLY A 271 -4.88 -25.11 2.34
C GLY A 271 -4.31 -23.70 2.33
N PHE A 272 -3.25 -23.55 1.53
CA PHE A 272 -2.46 -22.32 1.43
C PHE A 272 -2.34 -21.87 -0.03
N LEU A 273 -2.60 -20.60 -0.29
CA LEU A 273 -2.51 -20.00 -1.63
C LEU A 273 -1.59 -18.78 -1.64
N ALA A 274 -0.98 -18.51 -2.79
CA ALA A 274 -0.19 -17.31 -3.02
C ALA A 274 -0.47 -16.75 -4.41
N PHE A 275 -0.62 -15.43 -4.49
CA PHE A 275 -0.78 -14.66 -5.72
C PHE A 275 0.50 -13.86 -5.96
N ASP A 276 1.06 -13.97 -7.16
CA ASP A 276 2.34 -13.34 -7.55
C ASP A 276 3.44 -13.53 -6.49
N SER A 277 3.44 -14.73 -5.91
CA SER A 277 4.30 -15.16 -4.81
C SER A 277 4.27 -16.70 -4.73
N VAL A 278 4.94 -17.25 -3.72
CA VAL A 278 5.01 -18.68 -3.45
C VAL A 278 4.70 -18.97 -1.98
N VAL A 279 4.14 -20.15 -1.70
CA VAL A 279 4.08 -20.73 -0.35
C VAL A 279 5.10 -21.86 -0.30
N ARG A 280 6.19 -21.70 0.48
CA ARG A 280 7.26 -22.71 0.57
C ARG A 280 7.63 -22.96 2.03
N ALA A 281 7.59 -24.22 2.45
CA ALA A 281 7.85 -24.62 3.84
C ALA A 281 9.34 -24.80 4.20
N SER A 282 10.26 -24.69 3.23
CA SER A 282 11.70 -24.91 3.47
C SER A 282 12.56 -23.73 3.01
N THR A 283 13.41 -23.24 3.91
CA THR A 283 14.44 -22.22 3.65
C THR A 283 15.64 -22.77 2.85
N ALA A 284 15.90 -24.08 2.90
CA ALA A 284 17.01 -24.71 2.16
C ALA A 284 16.72 -24.83 0.66
N ALA A 285 15.45 -25.02 0.29
CA ALA A 285 15.01 -24.97 -1.11
C ALA A 285 14.88 -23.52 -1.66
N ASN A 286 15.17 -22.50 -0.83
CA ASN A 286 14.98 -21.08 -1.14
C ASN A 286 16.26 -20.32 -1.53
N GLN A 287 17.47 -20.90 -1.40
CA GLN A 287 18.69 -20.10 -1.57
C GLN A 287 18.93 -19.55 -2.99
N SER A 288 18.36 -20.15 -4.04
CA SER A 288 18.62 -19.70 -5.42
C SER A 288 17.53 -18.79 -6.00
N THR A 289 16.36 -18.65 -5.37
CA THR A 289 15.22 -17.87 -5.92
C THR A 289 14.42 -17.06 -4.91
N ASP A 290 14.74 -17.11 -3.61
CA ASP A 290 14.09 -16.26 -2.60
C ASP A 290 14.79 -14.89 -2.55
N PRO A 291 14.12 -13.79 -2.96
CA PRO A 291 14.71 -12.45 -2.94
C PRO A 291 15.05 -11.95 -1.52
N PHE A 292 14.62 -12.67 -0.48
CA PHE A 292 14.92 -12.39 0.93
C PHE A 292 15.91 -13.38 1.56
N SER A 293 16.40 -14.39 0.83
CA SER A 293 17.41 -15.34 1.34
C SER A 293 18.68 -14.67 1.86
N SER A 294 19.06 -13.53 1.25
CA SER A 294 20.19 -12.69 1.67
C SER A 294 19.93 -11.92 2.97
N PHE A 295 18.68 -11.76 3.42
CA PHE A 295 18.35 -11.17 4.71
C PHE A 295 18.58 -12.17 5.88
N ALA A 296 18.36 -13.46 5.64
CA ALA A 296 18.56 -14.51 6.66
C ALA A 296 20.05 -14.75 6.99
N ALA A 297 20.95 -14.52 6.02
CA ALA A 297 22.40 -14.68 6.21
C ALA A 297 23.05 -13.63 7.14
N ALA A 298 22.28 -12.66 7.64
CA ALA A 298 22.79 -11.50 8.35
C ALA A 298 22.25 -11.38 9.80
N ASN A 299 22.20 -12.48 10.56
CA ASN A 299 21.67 -12.49 11.94
C ASN A 299 22.26 -11.39 12.85
N GLN A 300 23.56 -11.08 12.72
CA GLN A 300 24.20 -9.99 13.48
C GLN A 300 23.68 -8.60 13.07
N SER A 301 23.41 -8.38 11.78
CA SER A 301 22.84 -7.11 11.31
C SER A 301 21.37 -6.97 11.71
N PHE A 302 20.63 -8.08 11.81
CA PHE A 302 19.25 -8.06 12.27
C PHE A 302 19.15 -7.64 13.75
N ALA A 303 19.96 -8.23 14.63
CA ALA A 303 19.97 -7.86 16.05
C ALA A 303 20.35 -6.38 16.26
N ASN A 304 21.34 -5.88 15.53
CA ASN A 304 21.73 -4.47 15.58
C ASN A 304 20.65 -3.55 14.98
N ALA A 305 20.04 -3.92 13.85
CA ALA A 305 18.92 -3.19 13.27
C ALA A 305 17.72 -3.15 14.24
N GLN A 306 17.44 -4.26 14.92
CA GLN A 306 16.37 -4.34 15.92
C GLN A 306 16.65 -3.42 17.11
N LYS A 307 17.87 -3.42 17.65
CA LYS A 307 18.27 -2.47 18.70
C LYS A 307 18.08 -1.02 18.25
N ALA A 308 18.47 -0.69 17.01
CA ALA A 308 18.29 0.64 16.46
C ALA A 308 16.81 1.03 16.33
N ARG A 309 15.94 0.11 15.85
CA ARG A 309 14.48 0.34 15.78
C ARG A 309 13.89 0.59 17.16
N VAL A 310 14.24 -0.24 18.14
CA VAL A 310 13.78 -0.07 19.53
C VAL A 310 14.25 1.27 20.10
N ALA A 311 15.51 1.66 19.85
CA ALA A 311 16.05 2.96 20.27
C ALA A 311 15.49 4.17 19.49
N GLY A 312 14.67 3.96 18.45
CA GLY A 312 14.15 5.02 17.58
C GLY A 312 15.19 5.66 16.65
N THR A 313 16.39 5.10 16.58
CA THR A 313 17.47 5.55 15.69
C THR A 313 17.45 4.82 14.35
N GLY A 314 16.83 3.64 14.28
CA GLY A 314 16.60 2.88 13.05
C GLY A 314 15.17 3.02 12.53
N ALA A 315 15.00 2.87 11.22
CA ALA A 315 13.69 2.95 10.56
C ALA A 315 12.72 1.87 11.04
N ARG A 316 11.53 2.29 11.49
CA ARG A 316 10.45 1.44 12.00
C ARG A 316 9.38 1.10 10.95
N SER A 317 9.44 1.73 9.78
CA SER A 317 8.54 1.51 8.66
C SER A 317 9.30 1.56 7.33
N LEU A 318 8.71 1.02 6.26
CA LEU A 318 9.28 1.18 4.92
C LEU A 318 9.36 2.65 4.51
N PHE A 319 8.38 3.46 4.94
CA PHE A 319 8.33 4.89 4.63
C PHE A 319 9.43 5.71 5.32
N THR A 320 9.87 5.27 6.51
CA THR A 320 11.01 5.87 7.22
C THR A 320 12.35 5.34 6.73
N LEU A 321 12.36 4.17 6.08
CA LEU A 321 13.55 3.58 5.46
C LEU A 321 13.90 4.24 4.12
N LEU A 322 12.89 4.65 3.34
CA LEU A 322 13.04 5.21 2.00
C LEU A 322 12.44 6.62 1.88
N PRO A 323 12.99 7.61 2.62
CA PRO A 323 12.34 8.90 2.87
C PRO A 323 12.26 9.84 1.66
N ILE A 324 12.58 9.39 0.46
CA ILE A 324 12.54 10.19 -0.77
C ILE A 324 11.69 9.55 -1.87
N ILE A 325 11.59 8.22 -1.91
CA ILE A 325 10.91 7.50 -3.00
C ILE A 325 9.59 6.87 -2.54
N LEU A 326 9.55 6.39 -1.30
CA LEU A 326 8.36 5.83 -0.68
C LEU A 326 8.14 6.60 0.62
N THR A 327 7.57 7.79 0.52
CA THR A 327 7.28 8.64 1.68
C THR A 327 5.82 8.53 2.10
N GLU A 328 5.52 8.87 3.36
CA GLU A 328 4.14 8.86 3.85
C GLU A 328 3.26 9.87 3.09
N ASP A 329 3.77 11.07 2.79
CA ASP A 329 3.05 12.07 2.00
C ASP A 329 2.75 11.58 0.58
N LEU A 330 3.67 10.84 -0.05
CA LEU A 330 3.40 10.22 -1.35
C LEU A 330 2.33 9.13 -1.25
N ALA A 331 2.37 8.29 -0.20
CA ALA A 331 1.37 7.24 0.00
C ALA A 331 -0.05 7.82 0.17
N TYR A 332 -0.19 8.87 0.97
CA TYR A 332 -1.47 9.59 1.11
C TYR A 332 -1.88 10.28 -0.19
N TYR A 333 -0.92 10.76 -0.99
CA TYR A 333 -1.24 11.41 -2.26
C TYR A 333 -1.70 10.39 -3.29
N ALA A 334 -1.07 9.22 -3.36
CA ALA A 334 -1.52 8.07 -4.13
C ALA A 334 -3.01 7.75 -3.87
N LEU A 335 -3.43 7.73 -2.61
CA LEU A 335 -4.84 7.57 -2.24
C LEU A 335 -5.71 8.76 -2.67
N THR A 336 -5.18 9.99 -2.50
CA THR A 336 -5.84 11.23 -2.93
C THR A 336 -6.09 11.25 -4.43
N LEU A 337 -5.19 10.69 -5.25
CA LEU A 337 -5.36 10.58 -6.70
C LEU A 337 -6.60 9.76 -7.07
N GLY A 338 -7.00 8.77 -6.26
CA GLY A 338 -8.26 8.06 -6.46
C GLY A 338 -9.48 8.98 -6.29
N VAL A 339 -9.44 9.90 -5.30
CA VAL A 339 -10.49 10.91 -5.12
C VAL A 339 -10.48 11.93 -6.26
N ILE A 340 -9.30 12.37 -6.70
CA ILE A 340 -9.16 13.27 -7.86
C ILE A 340 -9.71 12.62 -9.12
N ALA A 341 -9.30 11.39 -9.44
CA ALA A 341 -9.73 10.68 -10.65
C ALA A 341 -11.23 10.36 -10.66
N SER A 342 -11.86 10.20 -9.50
CA SER A 342 -13.32 9.96 -9.40
C SER A 342 -14.15 11.24 -9.44
N THR A 343 -13.61 12.38 -9.01
CA THR A 343 -14.32 13.67 -8.98
C THR A 343 -14.07 14.52 -10.23
N LEU A 344 -12.87 14.43 -10.79
CA LEU A 344 -12.39 15.17 -11.96
C LEU A 344 -11.74 14.22 -12.99
N PRO A 345 -12.46 13.19 -13.49
CA PRO A 345 -11.84 12.17 -14.33
C PRO A 345 -11.17 12.76 -15.59
N ASP A 346 -11.86 13.70 -16.24
CA ASP A 346 -11.48 14.26 -17.56
C ASP A 346 -11.26 15.77 -17.53
N ALA A 347 -11.47 16.41 -16.38
CA ALA A 347 -11.17 17.81 -16.20
C ALA A 347 -9.69 17.99 -15.83
N GLU A 348 -9.11 19.10 -16.26
CA GLU A 348 -7.76 19.50 -15.87
C GLU A 348 -7.65 19.62 -14.35
N VAL A 349 -6.64 18.95 -13.77
CA VAL A 349 -6.38 18.99 -12.32
C VAL A 349 -5.88 20.38 -11.94
N PRO A 350 -6.62 21.13 -11.09
CA PRO A 350 -6.21 22.46 -10.65
C PRO A 350 -4.89 22.44 -9.88
N ALA A 351 -4.15 23.54 -9.94
CA ALA A 351 -2.88 23.68 -9.21
C ALA A 351 -3.05 23.52 -7.67
N SER A 352 -4.23 23.82 -7.14
CA SER A 352 -4.55 23.64 -5.71
C SER A 352 -4.63 22.17 -5.27
N LEU A 353 -4.76 21.23 -6.21
CA LEU A 353 -4.75 19.78 -5.98
C LEU A 353 -3.37 19.15 -6.18
N LYS A 354 -2.32 19.96 -6.37
CA LYS A 354 -0.95 19.50 -6.60
C LYS A 354 -0.05 19.86 -5.40
N PRO A 355 0.06 18.99 -4.37
CA PRO A 355 0.85 19.28 -3.18
C PRO A 355 2.32 19.52 -3.49
N ARG A 356 2.95 20.37 -2.66
CA ARG A 356 4.35 20.78 -2.80
C ARG A 356 5.32 20.09 -1.84
N THR A 357 4.90 18.97 -1.27
CA THR A 357 5.76 18.16 -0.40
C THR A 357 6.87 17.51 -1.22
N ILE A 358 8.02 17.28 -0.59
CA ILE A 358 9.22 16.79 -1.27
C ILE A 358 9.02 15.40 -1.88
N GLY A 359 8.31 14.50 -1.18
CA GLY A 359 8.06 13.14 -1.65
C GLY A 359 7.16 13.12 -2.87
N VAL A 360 6.01 13.80 -2.80
CA VAL A 360 5.10 13.98 -3.95
C VAL A 360 5.80 14.62 -5.13
N LYS A 361 6.51 15.74 -4.90
CA LYS A 361 7.24 16.43 -5.97
C LYS A 361 8.24 15.49 -6.65
N THR A 362 9.06 14.81 -5.87
CA THR A 362 10.13 13.93 -6.35
C THR A 362 9.56 12.78 -7.20
N ALA A 363 8.57 12.06 -6.66
CA ALA A 363 8.01 10.90 -7.33
C ALA A 363 7.24 11.28 -8.61
N VAL A 364 6.37 12.30 -8.54
CA VAL A 364 5.58 12.72 -9.71
C VAL A 364 6.47 13.35 -10.78
N GLN A 365 7.49 14.12 -10.39
CA GLN A 365 8.48 14.65 -11.35
C GLN A 365 9.23 13.53 -12.07
N ALA A 366 9.61 12.46 -11.36
CA ALA A 366 10.26 11.31 -11.97
C ALA A 366 9.34 10.56 -12.95
N SER A 367 8.02 10.50 -12.67
CA SER A 367 7.03 9.96 -13.61
C SER A 367 6.95 10.71 -14.96
N PHE A 368 7.36 11.98 -15.03
CA PHE A 368 7.33 12.77 -16.27
C PHE A 368 8.70 13.12 -16.84
N SER A 369 9.78 12.72 -16.18
CA SER A 369 11.13 13.03 -16.61
C SER A 369 11.61 12.02 -17.65
N THR A 370 12.19 12.52 -18.74
CA THR A 370 12.65 11.72 -19.88
C THR A 370 14.00 11.07 -19.64
N ASP A 371 14.84 11.70 -18.81
CA ASP A 371 16.20 11.27 -18.53
C ASP A 371 16.66 11.87 -17.19
N LEU A 372 17.79 11.37 -16.67
CA LEU A 372 18.34 11.79 -15.38
C LEU A 372 18.77 13.27 -15.39
N VAL A 373 19.28 13.76 -16.53
CA VAL A 373 19.67 15.18 -16.66
C VAL A 373 18.42 16.05 -16.59
N GLY A 374 17.36 15.69 -17.29
CA GLY A 374 16.03 16.27 -17.18
C GLY A 374 15.58 16.28 -15.74
N TYR A 375 15.57 15.15 -15.04
CA TYR A 375 15.17 15.11 -13.63
C TYR A 375 16.01 16.02 -12.71
N LEU A 376 17.33 16.00 -12.82
CA LEU A 376 18.25 16.78 -11.97
C LEU A 376 18.22 18.28 -12.32
N VAL A 377 18.31 18.63 -13.60
CA VAL A 377 18.22 20.01 -14.07
C VAL A 377 16.85 20.58 -13.73
N ASN A 378 15.77 19.80 -13.85
CA ASN A 378 14.42 20.24 -13.48
C ASN A 378 14.25 20.39 -11.96
N GLY A 379 14.90 19.54 -11.17
CA GLY A 379 14.94 19.64 -9.71
C GLY A 379 15.67 20.87 -9.20
N VAL A 380 16.76 21.28 -9.86
CA VAL A 380 17.65 22.39 -9.45
C VAL A 380 17.30 23.74 -10.11
N SER A 381 16.96 23.75 -11.40
CA SER A 381 16.69 24.99 -12.17
C SER A 381 15.23 25.43 -12.14
N GLY A 382 14.28 24.52 -11.82
CA GLY A 382 12.84 24.80 -11.87
C GLY A 382 12.29 25.10 -13.28
N LEU A 383 13.10 24.94 -14.33
CA LEU A 383 12.73 25.30 -15.71
C LEU A 383 11.62 24.42 -16.30
N ILE A 384 11.45 23.19 -15.77
CA ILE A 384 10.39 22.25 -16.15
C ILE A 384 9.91 21.55 -14.89
N SER A 385 8.67 21.78 -14.49
CA SER A 385 8.11 21.22 -13.27
C SER A 385 6.82 20.46 -13.57
N TRP A 386 6.57 19.34 -12.88
CA TRP A 386 5.32 18.59 -13.03
C TRP A 386 4.07 19.44 -12.69
N TYR A 387 4.25 20.52 -11.90
CA TYR A 387 3.21 21.50 -11.64
C TYR A 387 2.71 22.18 -12.93
N ASP A 388 3.56 22.29 -13.95
CA ASP A 388 3.28 22.93 -15.24
C ASP A 388 2.78 21.95 -16.31
N VAL A 389 2.67 20.66 -15.98
CA VAL A 389 2.06 19.64 -16.84
C VAL A 389 0.54 19.69 -16.63
N ARG A 390 -0.20 19.84 -17.72
CA ARG A 390 -1.67 19.84 -17.70
C ARG A 390 -2.15 18.40 -17.85
N LEU A 391 -2.84 17.88 -16.83
CA LEU A 391 -3.28 16.49 -16.74
C LEU A 391 -4.75 16.44 -16.34
N THR A 392 -5.51 15.49 -16.88
CA THR A 392 -6.79 15.11 -16.28
C THR A 392 -6.60 14.28 -15.01
N GLY A 393 -7.65 14.13 -14.19
CA GLY A 393 -7.56 13.33 -12.97
C GLY A 393 -7.17 11.87 -13.24
N ARG A 394 -7.73 11.26 -14.30
CA ARG A 394 -7.35 9.91 -14.75
C ARG A 394 -5.89 9.86 -15.22
N ALA A 395 -5.44 10.85 -16.00
CA ALA A 395 -4.07 10.90 -16.49
C ALA A 395 -3.05 11.04 -15.35
N LEU A 396 -3.38 11.83 -14.33
CA LEU A 396 -2.52 11.98 -13.15
C LEU A 396 -2.43 10.70 -12.32
N LEU A 397 -3.54 9.99 -12.12
CA LEU A 397 -3.54 8.68 -11.47
C LEU A 397 -2.71 7.67 -12.28
N GLY A 398 -2.94 7.60 -13.60
CA GLY A 398 -2.20 6.75 -14.51
C GLY A 398 -0.71 7.09 -14.59
N ALA A 399 -0.31 8.36 -14.44
CA ALA A 399 1.10 8.72 -14.41
C ALA A 399 1.83 8.19 -13.16
N LEU A 400 1.12 8.00 -12.05
CA LEU A 400 1.71 7.43 -10.84
C LEU A 400 1.68 5.90 -10.85
N PHE A 401 0.68 5.24 -11.43
CA PHE A 401 0.55 3.78 -11.32
C PHE A 401 0.72 3.03 -12.64
N GLY A 402 0.62 3.69 -13.79
CA GLY A 402 0.73 3.07 -15.11
C GLY A 402 2.07 2.37 -15.28
N ASP A 403 2.03 1.13 -15.75
CA ASP A 403 3.19 0.26 -15.97
C ASP A 403 4.28 0.87 -16.87
N ARG A 404 3.91 1.77 -17.78
CA ARG A 404 4.88 2.50 -18.61
C ARG A 404 5.36 3.81 -17.98
N GLN A 405 4.68 4.39 -17.00
CA GLN A 405 5.07 5.68 -16.39
C GLN A 405 5.78 5.50 -15.04
N GLN A 406 5.35 4.53 -14.24
CA GLN A 406 5.86 4.21 -12.92
C GLN A 406 7.18 3.44 -13.04
N PHE A 407 8.19 3.85 -12.25
CA PHE A 407 9.52 3.23 -12.22
C PHE A 407 9.69 2.23 -11.07
N ILE A 408 8.73 2.15 -10.15
CA ILE A 408 8.67 1.18 -9.07
C ILE A 408 7.78 0.02 -9.56
N GLY A 409 8.38 -1.10 -9.94
CA GLY A 409 7.69 -2.26 -10.53
C GLY A 409 6.54 -2.77 -9.67
N ALA A 410 6.72 -2.77 -8.34
CA ALA A 410 5.67 -3.18 -7.40
C ALA A 410 4.43 -2.26 -7.36
N LEU A 411 4.49 -1.08 -7.98
CA LEU A 411 3.37 -0.14 -8.11
C LEU A 411 2.79 -0.08 -9.52
N GLN A 412 3.38 -0.80 -10.48
CA GLN A 412 2.94 -0.80 -11.87
C GLN A 412 1.60 -1.55 -12.01
N VAL A 413 0.65 -0.93 -12.70
CA VAL A 413 -0.62 -1.54 -13.10
C VAL A 413 -0.91 -1.22 -14.56
N SER A 414 -1.21 -2.25 -15.34
CA SER A 414 -1.53 -2.15 -16.77
C SER A 414 -2.99 -1.77 -16.96
N VAL A 415 -3.34 -0.51 -16.68
CA VAL A 415 -4.74 -0.03 -16.72
C VAL A 415 -5.06 0.92 -17.88
N GLY A 416 -4.07 1.20 -18.73
CA GLY A 416 -4.23 2.11 -19.86
C GLY A 416 -2.96 2.86 -20.22
N PHE A 417 -3.10 3.89 -21.05
CA PHE A 417 -2.02 4.72 -21.56
C PHE A 417 -2.39 6.21 -21.56
N PRO A 418 -1.42 7.14 -21.46
CA PRO A 418 -1.69 8.56 -21.66
C PRO A 418 -2.29 8.83 -23.03
N ASN A 419 -3.36 9.61 -23.06
CA ASN A 419 -3.92 10.15 -24.29
C ASN A 419 -3.20 11.44 -24.65
N SER A 420 -2.43 11.43 -25.73
CA SER A 420 -1.68 12.58 -26.25
C SER A 420 -1.79 12.63 -27.77
N THR A 421 -1.81 13.84 -28.32
CA THR A 421 -1.73 14.15 -29.74
C THR A 421 -0.29 14.25 -30.24
N LYS A 422 0.67 14.47 -29.33
CA LYS A 422 2.10 14.55 -29.62
C LYS A 422 2.81 13.20 -29.48
N GLY A 423 2.26 12.33 -28.64
CA GLY A 423 2.72 10.97 -28.46
C GLY A 423 3.69 10.78 -27.31
N MET A 424 4.03 9.52 -27.07
CA MET A 424 4.91 9.10 -25.99
C MET A 424 6.36 9.02 -26.47
N ILE A 425 7.30 9.28 -25.57
CA ILE A 425 8.75 9.13 -25.76
C ILE A 425 9.32 8.16 -24.72
N ASP A 426 10.39 7.46 -25.09
CA ASP A 426 11.10 6.58 -24.16
C ASP A 426 11.72 7.39 -23.01
N LYS A 427 11.68 6.82 -21.80
CA LYS A 427 12.49 7.30 -20.68
C LYS A 427 13.85 6.63 -20.73
N LEU A 428 14.90 7.44 -20.89
CA LEU A 428 16.30 7.02 -20.82
C LEU A 428 16.84 7.00 -19.39
N PHE A 429 15.99 7.18 -18.38
CA PHE A 429 16.34 7.25 -16.96
C PHE A 429 17.28 6.13 -16.50
N PHE A 430 17.10 4.94 -17.08
CA PHE A 430 17.80 3.70 -16.72
C PHE A 430 18.35 2.94 -17.92
N ALA A 431 18.55 3.60 -19.07
CA ALA A 431 18.99 2.94 -20.31
C ALA A 431 20.22 2.03 -20.06
N GLY A 432 19.99 0.71 -20.09
CA GLY A 432 21.01 -0.32 -19.85
C GLY A 432 21.24 -0.76 -18.39
N SER A 433 20.33 -0.48 -17.44
CA SER A 433 20.52 -0.77 -16.00
C SER A 433 19.50 -1.71 -15.34
N ALA A 434 18.50 -2.22 -16.08
CA ALA A 434 17.56 -3.23 -15.57
C ALA A 434 18.29 -4.46 -14.97
N SER A 435 19.39 -4.88 -15.59
CA SER A 435 20.22 -6.00 -15.12
C SER A 435 21.20 -5.64 -14.00
N ALA A 436 21.46 -4.35 -13.74
CA ALA A 436 22.37 -3.89 -12.69
C ALA A 436 21.63 -3.58 -11.37
N ALA A 437 20.35 -3.21 -11.44
CA ALA A 437 19.50 -2.94 -10.28
C ALA A 437 19.01 -4.22 -9.58
N SER A 438 18.85 -5.32 -10.33
CA SER A 438 18.36 -6.61 -9.80
C SER A 438 19.30 -7.29 -8.79
N GLY A 439 20.58 -6.92 -8.76
CA GLY A 439 21.58 -7.46 -7.81
C GLY A 439 21.64 -6.73 -6.46
N ILE A 440 20.91 -5.62 -6.29
CA ILE A 440 20.88 -4.84 -5.04
C ILE A 440 19.47 -4.96 -4.48
N GLY A 441 19.31 -5.65 -3.34
CA GLY A 441 18.01 -6.18 -2.88
C GLY A 441 16.83 -5.19 -2.86
N LEU A 442 17.05 -3.91 -2.52
CA LEU A 442 15.98 -2.91 -2.51
C LEU A 442 15.75 -2.25 -3.89
N LEU A 443 16.73 -2.32 -4.79
CA LEU A 443 16.64 -1.80 -6.16
C LEU A 443 15.96 -2.78 -7.12
N SER A 444 15.77 -4.05 -6.74
CA SER A 444 14.93 -5.00 -7.48
C SER A 444 13.45 -4.60 -7.52
N LEU A 445 13.02 -3.67 -6.64
CA LEU A 445 11.69 -3.06 -6.67
C LEU A 445 11.49 -2.11 -7.86
N PHE A 446 12.58 -1.72 -8.54
CA PHE A 446 12.51 -0.86 -9.72
C PHE A 446 12.44 -1.74 -10.96
N ASP A 447 11.27 -1.74 -11.61
CA ASP A 447 11.12 -2.30 -12.93
C ASP A 447 11.14 -1.16 -13.94
N VAL A 448 12.07 -1.25 -14.88
CA VAL A 448 12.36 -0.24 -15.89
C VAL A 448 12.23 -0.84 -17.28
N THR A 449 11.38 -1.85 -17.41
CA THR A 449 11.07 -2.51 -18.68
C THR A 449 10.22 -1.58 -19.55
N TYR A 450 10.91 -0.78 -20.39
CA TYR A 450 10.35 0.20 -21.34
C TYR A 450 9.50 1.33 -20.73
N PRO A 451 10.05 2.12 -19.79
CA PRO A 451 9.37 3.29 -19.28
C PRO A 451 9.22 4.35 -20.38
N MET A 452 8.06 4.98 -20.44
CA MET A 452 7.71 6.06 -21.37
C MET A 452 7.21 7.29 -20.61
N ALA A 453 7.51 8.47 -21.15
CA ALA A 453 6.99 9.75 -20.70
C ALA A 453 6.20 10.42 -21.84
N CYS A 454 5.32 11.35 -21.48
CA CYS A 454 4.76 12.26 -22.48
C CYS A 454 5.89 13.09 -23.12
N GLU A 455 5.79 13.37 -24.42
CA GLU A 455 6.74 14.27 -25.10
C GLU A 455 6.79 15.64 -24.40
N LYS A 456 7.98 16.26 -24.31
CA LYS A 456 8.22 17.52 -23.60
C LYS A 456 7.31 18.65 -24.10
N ASN A 457 6.17 18.85 -23.45
CA ASN A 457 5.23 19.93 -23.70
C ASN A 457 4.73 20.48 -22.36
N TYR A 458 5.32 21.60 -21.92
CA TYR A 458 5.10 22.18 -20.59
C TYR A 458 4.61 23.63 -20.71
N GLY A 459 3.82 24.08 -19.73
CA GLY A 459 3.36 25.47 -19.61
C GLY A 459 1.88 25.67 -19.97
N LYS A 460 1.37 26.89 -19.81
CA LYS A 460 -0.08 27.20 -19.90
C LYS A 460 -0.72 26.86 -21.27
N ASN A 461 0.07 26.86 -22.34
CA ASN A 461 -0.37 26.52 -23.69
C ASN A 461 -0.01 25.07 -24.08
N SER A 462 0.44 24.25 -23.13
CA SER A 462 0.71 22.84 -23.40
C SER A 462 -0.58 22.06 -23.63
N GLU A 463 -0.42 20.89 -24.22
CA GLU A 463 -1.49 19.89 -24.33
C GLU A 463 -2.02 19.52 -22.94
N LEU A 464 -3.32 19.28 -22.84
CA LEU A 464 -3.95 18.62 -21.70
C LEU A 464 -3.87 17.11 -21.93
N TYR A 465 -3.03 16.43 -21.16
CA TYR A 465 -2.88 14.98 -21.24
C TYR A 465 -4.08 14.28 -20.61
N GLY A 466 -4.75 13.43 -21.38
CA GLY A 466 -5.83 12.55 -20.93
C GLY A 466 -5.34 11.14 -20.62
N TRP A 467 -6.28 10.21 -20.44
CA TRP A 467 -6.00 8.79 -20.25
C TRP A 467 -6.92 7.95 -21.14
N LEU A 468 -6.33 7.00 -21.87
CA LEU A 468 -7.04 5.92 -22.54
C LEU A 468 -7.01 4.72 -21.60
N ASN A 469 -8.18 4.23 -21.20
CA ASN A 469 -8.27 2.99 -20.44
C ASN A 469 -7.84 1.80 -21.32
N TYR A 470 -7.46 0.69 -20.69
CA TYR A 470 -7.03 -0.51 -21.42
C TYR A 470 -8.06 -1.02 -22.45
N ASP A 471 -9.35 -0.86 -22.18
CA ASP A 471 -10.47 -1.26 -23.04
C ASP A 471 -10.79 -0.24 -24.16
N GLN A 472 -10.10 0.90 -24.15
CA GLN A 472 -10.22 1.95 -25.15
C GLN A 472 -9.07 1.94 -26.14
N ILE A 473 -8.03 1.14 -25.90
CA ILE A 473 -6.88 1.00 -26.80
C ILE A 473 -7.31 0.10 -27.95
N ALA A 474 -7.12 0.57 -29.18
CA ALA A 474 -7.40 -0.22 -30.37
C ALA A 474 -6.50 -1.47 -30.39
N ASP A 475 -6.99 -2.58 -30.95
CA ASP A 475 -6.24 -3.84 -31.02
C ASP A 475 -4.89 -3.69 -31.73
N ASP A 476 -4.79 -2.75 -32.69
CA ASP A 476 -3.56 -2.40 -33.42
C ASP A 476 -2.75 -1.26 -32.76
N GLY A 477 -3.26 -0.70 -31.66
CA GLY A 477 -2.73 0.46 -30.93
C GLY A 477 -2.69 1.74 -31.74
N SER A 478 -3.46 1.84 -32.83
CA SER A 478 -3.48 2.99 -33.73
C SER A 478 -3.88 4.30 -33.05
N ASN A 479 -4.67 4.21 -31.97
CA ASN A 479 -5.13 5.36 -31.21
C ASN A 479 -4.21 5.74 -30.03
N VAL A 480 -3.04 5.10 -29.89
CA VAL A 480 -1.98 5.53 -28.97
C VAL A 480 -0.92 6.28 -29.80
N ALA A 481 -0.82 7.59 -29.61
CA ALA A 481 0.13 8.40 -30.36
C ALA A 481 1.60 8.05 -30.01
N LYS A 482 2.42 7.92 -31.05
CA LYS A 482 3.84 7.56 -30.96
C LYS A 482 4.68 8.70 -31.52
N THR A 483 5.74 9.08 -30.82
CA THR A 483 6.75 9.96 -31.42
C THR A 483 7.64 9.15 -32.38
N GLN A 484 8.06 9.80 -33.47
CA GLN A 484 9.03 9.25 -34.42
C GLN A 484 10.42 9.24 -33.75
N GLY A 485 10.72 8.23 -32.92
CA GLY A 485 12.02 8.12 -32.27
C GLY A 485 12.10 7.19 -31.07
N GLY A 486 10.96 6.74 -30.52
CA GLY A 486 10.95 5.70 -29.49
C GLY A 486 11.36 4.34 -30.06
N LEU A 487 12.32 3.68 -29.42
CA LEU A 487 12.67 2.27 -29.64
C LEU A 487 11.61 1.34 -29.02
N GLY A 488 10.68 1.87 -28.21
CA GLY A 488 9.63 1.12 -27.54
C GLY A 488 8.56 0.57 -28.49
N LYS A 489 8.35 -0.75 -28.44
CA LYS A 489 7.07 -1.33 -28.87
C LYS A 489 5.99 -0.85 -27.89
N PRO A 490 4.83 -0.35 -28.36
CA PRO A 490 3.72 0.05 -27.49
C PRO A 490 3.09 -1.13 -26.76
N PHE A 491 3.40 -2.34 -27.22
CA PHE A 491 2.93 -3.64 -26.73
C PHE A 491 4.16 -4.47 -26.35
#